data_AF-A0A2C9M1J2-F1
#
_entry.id   AF-A0A2C9M1J2-F1
#
_cell.length_a   1.000
_cell.length_b   1.000
_cell.length_c   1.000
_cell.angle_alpha   90.00
_cell.angle_beta   90.00
_cell.angle_gamma   90.00
#
_symmetry.space_group_name_H-M   'P 1'
#
loop_
_entity.id
_entity.type
_entity.pdbx_description
1 polymer ?
#
loop_
_entity_poly.entity_id
_entity_poly.type
_entity_poly.pdbx_seq_one_letter_code
_entity_poly.pdbx_strand_id
1 'polypeptide(L)'
;EKVSMADFLDTFDDNFDFDQDNVEDSFYDTNSPQSWEAVANRSTITTLVENFKDVYSFMNITDQKSVGHQLGDMLRQCSFATRKCERNFSQSTNSDYGNCYTIQDARYVSKKSGPSGGLELILYLEIDEYLPLITSGKGAHIVIHDKNTVPLPEEEGIAVSAGQQTMIGLKQIKITRLGNPYVACKNVDDFYRQYKVNYTRNLCQKMCFLKQIYNECKCLDTSYYFINVLLKINGTKTCLTSDDFRENFLKLNIFYRDLNYEELAEQPNYEIFQLLSDFGGTMGLWIGLSVLSLFEIINVIAELLYCLICNRRHKRN
;
A
#
# COMPACT_ATOMS: atom_id res chain seq x y z
N GLU A 1 4.52 6.50 36.97
CA GLU A 1 5.78 6.82 36.27
C GLU A 1 5.49 6.71 34.77
N LYS A 2 6.25 7.39 33.89
CA LYS A 2 6.38 6.91 32.49
C LYS A 2 7.46 5.82 32.53
N VAL A 3 7.24 4.70 31.86
CA VAL A 3 8.28 3.70 31.57
C VAL A 3 8.60 3.85 30.08
N SER A 4 9.86 4.08 29.74
CA SER A 4 10.32 4.19 28.36
C SER A 4 10.67 2.81 27.79
N MET A 5 10.84 2.73 26.47
CA MET A 5 11.31 1.49 25.84
C MET A 5 12.78 1.16 26.19
N ALA A 6 13.58 2.17 26.57
CA ALA A 6 14.95 1.98 27.02
C ALA A 6 15.01 1.27 28.38
N ASP A 7 14.20 1.73 29.35
CA ASP A 7 14.13 1.13 30.69
C ASP A 7 13.78 -0.38 30.66
N PHE A 8 13.04 -0.82 29.63
CA PHE A 8 12.66 -2.21 29.44
C PHE A 8 13.81 -3.09 28.89
N LEU A 9 14.72 -2.52 28.10
CA LEU A 9 15.87 -3.25 27.54
C LEU A 9 16.99 -3.43 28.57
N ASP A 10 17.19 -2.47 29.47
CA ASP A 10 18.14 -2.56 30.59
C ASP A 10 17.80 -3.69 31.59
N THR A 11 16.65 -4.36 31.44
CA THR A 11 16.22 -5.50 32.28
C THR A 11 16.64 -6.87 31.71
N PHE A 12 17.32 -6.93 30.56
CA PHE A 12 17.63 -8.19 29.85
C PHE A 12 19.09 -8.68 29.89
N ASP A 13 20.02 -7.90 30.44
CA ASP A 13 21.46 -8.21 30.38
C ASP A 13 21.99 -8.77 31.71
N ASP A 14 21.92 -10.10 31.89
CA ASP A 14 22.55 -10.79 33.01
C ASP A 14 22.85 -12.27 32.69
N ASN A 15 24.12 -12.68 32.82
CA ASN A 15 24.67 -14.05 32.67
C ASN A 15 24.67 -14.69 31.26
N PHE A 16 25.76 -14.48 30.50
CA PHE A 16 26.36 -15.57 29.72
C PHE A 16 27.89 -15.42 29.64
N ASP A 17 28.61 -16.36 30.24
CA ASP A 17 30.07 -16.39 30.34
C ASP A 17 30.60 -17.73 29.80
N PHE A 18 31.73 -17.74 29.10
CA PHE A 18 32.36 -18.98 28.62
C PHE A 18 33.84 -18.81 28.27
N ASP A 19 34.67 -19.73 28.75
CA ASP A 19 36.14 -19.68 28.70
C ASP A 19 36.75 -19.70 27.28
N GLN A 20 37.95 -19.13 27.19
CA GLN A 20 38.78 -18.99 25.99
C GLN A 20 40.05 -19.84 26.10
N ASP A 21 40.31 -20.75 25.15
CA ASP A 21 41.57 -21.51 25.16
C ASP A 21 42.06 -22.00 23.76
N ASN A 22 43.31 -21.63 23.44
CA ASN A 22 44.29 -22.26 22.54
C ASN A 22 43.92 -22.67 21.08
N VAL A 23 44.27 -21.79 20.12
CA VAL A 23 45.05 -22.19 18.92
C VAL A 23 46.04 -21.07 18.55
N GLU A 24 47.33 -21.26 18.84
CA GLU A 24 48.46 -20.61 18.15
C GLU A 24 48.82 -21.45 16.90
N ASP A 25 49.56 -21.00 15.87
CA ASP A 25 50.53 -19.90 15.78
C ASP A 25 50.72 -19.42 14.31
N SER A 26 51.39 -18.27 14.13
CA SER A 26 52.01 -17.71 12.90
C SER A 26 51.10 -17.13 11.80
N PHE A 27 51.50 -16.19 10.92
CA PHE A 27 52.51 -15.09 10.89
C PHE A 27 52.38 -14.44 9.48
N TYR A 28 52.19 -13.15 9.20
CA TYR A 28 52.00 -11.85 9.90
C TYR A 28 50.95 -11.06 9.04
N ASP A 29 50.58 -9.77 9.19
CA ASP A 29 51.12 -8.57 9.85
C ASP A 29 49.95 -7.68 10.35
N THR A 30 50.22 -6.65 11.15
CA THR A 30 49.21 -5.75 11.74
C THR A 30 49.60 -4.27 11.64
N ASN A 31 48.92 -3.46 10.80
CA ASN A 31 49.08 -1.99 10.82
C ASN A 31 47.86 -1.19 10.24
N SER A 32 46.65 -1.41 10.78
CA SER A 32 45.54 -0.43 10.70
C SER A 32 44.46 -0.74 11.76
N PRO A 33 44.45 -0.08 12.93
CA PRO A 33 43.66 -0.53 14.09
C PRO A 33 42.26 0.10 14.19
N GLN A 34 41.45 0.09 13.11
CA GLN A 34 40.10 0.69 13.13
C GLN A 34 39.00 -0.03 12.32
N SER A 35 39.26 -1.20 11.70
CA SER A 35 38.35 -1.76 10.68
C SER A 35 37.83 -3.19 10.91
N TRP A 36 38.08 -3.83 12.05
CA TRP A 36 37.65 -5.23 12.30
C TRP A 36 36.63 -5.38 13.43
N GLU A 37 36.71 -4.61 14.51
CA GLU A 37 35.69 -4.55 15.58
C GLU A 37 34.31 -4.13 15.03
N ALA A 38 34.30 -3.20 14.06
CA ALA A 38 33.09 -2.74 13.37
C ALA A 38 32.43 -3.80 12.46
N VAL A 39 33.14 -4.89 12.12
CA VAL A 39 32.64 -5.97 11.25
C VAL A 39 32.05 -7.10 12.09
N ALA A 40 32.67 -7.46 13.22
CA ALA A 40 32.15 -8.46 14.15
C ALA A 40 30.80 -8.07 14.77
N ASN A 41 30.63 -6.77 15.09
CA ASN A 41 29.41 -6.29 15.76
C ASN A 41 28.17 -6.16 14.84
N ARG A 42 28.31 -6.21 13.51
CA ARG A 42 27.17 -5.99 12.60
C ARG A 42 26.13 -7.14 12.64
N SER A 43 26.56 -8.35 12.97
CA SER A 43 25.67 -9.53 13.11
C SER A 43 24.85 -9.48 14.40
N THR A 44 25.50 -9.25 15.54
CA THR A 44 24.82 -9.16 16.86
C THR A 44 23.79 -8.04 16.90
N ILE A 45 24.12 -6.89 16.32
CA ILE A 45 23.21 -5.74 16.18
C ILE A 45 21.95 -6.13 15.39
N THR A 46 22.09 -6.82 14.25
CA THR A 46 20.93 -7.19 13.41
C THR A 46 19.97 -8.11 14.17
N THR A 47 20.52 -9.11 14.87
CA THR A 47 19.73 -10.01 15.75
C THR A 47 19.01 -9.25 16.87
N LEU A 48 19.62 -8.21 17.45
CA LEU A 48 18.97 -7.38 18.47
C LEU A 48 17.74 -6.64 17.92
N VAL A 49 17.80 -6.13 16.69
CA VAL A 49 16.66 -5.46 16.03
C VAL A 49 15.54 -6.45 15.70
N GLU A 50 15.87 -7.64 15.19
CA GLU A 50 14.88 -8.66 14.86
C GLU A 50 14.22 -9.22 16.15
N ASN A 51 15.00 -9.52 17.20
CA ASN A 51 14.49 -9.90 18.53
C ASN A 51 13.54 -8.83 19.11
N PHE A 52 13.92 -7.55 19.02
CA PHE A 52 13.08 -6.44 19.49
C PHE A 52 11.74 -6.38 18.75
N LYS A 53 11.75 -6.50 17.42
CA LYS A 53 10.52 -6.49 16.61
C LYS A 53 9.62 -7.68 16.90
N ASP A 54 10.20 -8.88 17.07
CA ASP A 54 9.45 -10.07 17.44
C ASP A 54 8.80 -9.88 18.83
N VAL A 55 9.55 -9.48 19.86
CA VAL A 55 9.01 -9.19 21.20
C VAL A 55 7.93 -8.11 21.15
N TYR A 56 8.12 -7.02 20.39
CA TYR A 56 7.11 -5.97 20.21
C TYR A 56 5.84 -6.51 19.52
N SER A 57 5.99 -7.43 18.56
CA SER A 57 4.85 -8.07 17.88
C SER A 57 4.04 -9.02 18.80
N PHE A 58 4.70 -9.64 19.78
CA PHE A 58 4.08 -10.54 20.76
C PHE A 58 3.48 -9.81 21.98
N MET A 59 3.84 -8.54 22.23
CA MET A 59 3.20 -7.72 23.27
C MET A 59 1.72 -7.44 22.98
N ASN A 60 0.91 -7.21 24.03
CA ASN A 60 -0.50 -6.86 23.82
C ASN A 60 -0.62 -5.48 23.15
N ILE A 61 -1.73 -5.27 22.43
CA ILE A 61 -2.03 -3.99 21.76
C ILE A 61 -2.05 -2.81 22.75
N THR A 62 -2.43 -3.03 24.02
CA THR A 62 -2.35 -2.00 25.08
C THR A 62 -0.92 -1.58 25.37
N ASP A 63 -0.02 -2.57 25.44
CA ASP A 63 1.38 -2.38 25.85
C ASP A 63 2.15 -1.73 24.69
N GLN A 64 1.99 -2.27 23.46
CA GLN A 64 2.46 -1.66 22.21
C GLN A 64 2.08 -0.17 22.09
N LYS A 65 0.84 0.18 22.45
CA LYS A 65 0.34 1.56 22.43
C LYS A 65 0.90 2.44 23.52
N SER A 66 1.24 1.88 24.69
CA SER A 66 1.76 2.63 25.83
C SER A 66 3.23 3.01 25.66
N VAL A 67 4.04 2.11 25.08
CA VAL A 67 5.50 2.31 24.98
C VAL A 67 5.94 2.93 23.64
N GLY A 68 5.09 2.91 22.59
CA GLY A 68 5.32 3.70 21.38
C GLY A 68 5.05 5.20 21.56
N HIS A 69 5.62 6.07 20.71
CA HIS A 69 5.46 7.53 20.78
C HIS A 69 4.00 7.99 20.93
N GLN A 70 3.79 9.02 21.76
CA GLN A 70 2.47 9.50 22.14
C GLN A 70 2.09 10.76 21.35
N LEU A 71 0.88 10.78 20.76
CA LEU A 71 0.41 11.92 19.96
C LEU A 71 0.42 13.25 20.71
N GLY A 72 0.18 13.23 22.03
CA GLY A 72 0.19 14.43 22.87
C GLY A 72 1.55 15.12 22.89
N ASP A 73 2.63 14.33 22.83
CA ASP A 73 3.99 14.81 22.85
C ASP A 73 4.52 15.02 21.41
N MET A 74 4.25 14.09 20.48
CA MET A 74 4.65 14.23 19.06
C MET A 74 3.99 15.45 18.37
N LEU A 75 2.68 15.68 18.54
CA LEU A 75 1.93 16.69 17.77
C LEU A 75 1.99 18.10 18.40
N ARG A 76 3.04 18.85 18.12
CA ARG A 76 3.22 20.22 18.61
C ARG A 76 2.26 21.22 17.94
N GLN A 77 2.09 21.18 16.61
CA GLN A 77 1.12 22.02 15.89
C GLN A 77 0.33 21.24 14.82
N CYS A 78 -0.96 21.56 14.67
CA CYS A 78 -1.77 21.18 13.52
C CYS A 78 -2.63 22.37 13.10
N SER A 79 -2.57 22.77 11.83
CA SER A 79 -3.57 23.65 11.21
C SER A 79 -4.09 23.07 9.90
N PHE A 80 -5.38 23.27 9.62
CA PHE A 80 -6.00 23.00 8.33
C PHE A 80 -6.59 24.29 7.77
N ALA A 81 -6.20 24.65 6.54
CA ALA A 81 -6.57 25.92 5.91
C ALA A 81 -6.38 27.15 6.83
N THR A 82 -5.23 27.24 7.50
CA THR A 82 -4.85 28.25 8.53
C THR A 82 -5.68 28.28 9.82
N ARG A 83 -6.57 27.30 10.04
CA ARG A 83 -7.35 27.15 11.29
C ARG A 83 -6.78 26.00 12.11
N LYS A 84 -6.74 26.13 13.44
CA LYS A 84 -6.27 25.05 14.33
C LYS A 84 -7.13 23.79 14.15
N CYS A 85 -6.51 22.64 13.97
CA CYS A 85 -7.22 21.35 13.88
C CYS A 85 -7.88 20.97 15.21
N GLU A 86 -8.93 20.16 15.16
CA GLU A 86 -9.31 19.33 16.29
C GLU A 86 -8.34 18.15 16.41
N ARG A 87 -7.93 17.80 17.63
CA ARG A 87 -6.97 16.71 17.92
C ARG A 87 -7.61 15.31 17.90
N ASN A 88 -8.61 15.11 17.04
CA ASN A 88 -9.27 13.82 16.86
C ASN A 88 -8.51 12.98 15.80
N PHE A 89 -7.55 12.18 16.27
CA PHE A 89 -6.78 11.25 15.45
C PHE A 89 -7.09 9.81 15.89
N SER A 90 -7.24 8.89 14.96
CA SER A 90 -7.35 7.46 15.26
C SER A 90 -5.96 6.82 15.35
N GLN A 91 -5.67 6.15 16.47
CA GLN A 91 -4.42 5.45 16.72
C GLN A 91 -4.51 3.97 16.30
N SER A 92 -3.57 3.54 15.46
CA SER A 92 -3.33 2.13 15.10
C SER A 92 -1.88 1.76 15.43
N THR A 93 -1.64 0.52 15.87
CA THR A 93 -0.27 0.00 16.01
C THR A 93 0.20 -0.64 14.70
N ASN A 94 1.50 -0.61 14.48
CA ASN A 94 2.21 -1.14 13.33
C ASN A 94 3.54 -1.74 13.82
N SER A 95 3.98 -2.87 13.27
CA SER A 95 5.14 -3.61 13.78
C SER A 95 6.50 -3.00 13.40
N ASP A 96 6.56 -2.14 12.38
CA ASP A 96 7.78 -1.45 11.93
C ASP A 96 7.88 -0.02 12.47
N TYR A 97 6.76 0.70 12.54
CA TYR A 97 6.70 2.13 12.91
C TYR A 97 5.97 2.43 14.23
N GLY A 98 5.52 1.39 14.96
CA GLY A 98 4.88 1.54 16.27
C GLY A 98 3.53 2.27 16.20
N ASN A 99 3.42 3.40 16.91
CA ASN A 99 2.17 4.16 17.03
C ASN A 99 1.91 5.05 15.80
N CYS A 100 1.01 4.61 14.91
CA CYS A 100 0.53 5.39 13.77
C CYS A 100 -0.74 6.19 14.12
N TYR A 101 -0.83 7.43 13.63
CA TYR A 101 -1.96 8.34 13.92
C TYR A 101 -2.56 8.92 12.64
N THR A 102 -3.82 8.56 12.35
CA THR A 102 -4.54 9.01 11.15
C THR A 102 -5.53 10.12 11.51
N ILE A 103 -5.57 11.20 10.71
CA ILE A 103 -6.51 12.32 10.86
C ILE A 103 -7.59 12.26 9.78
N GLN A 104 -8.87 12.16 10.17
CA GLN A 104 -9.99 12.08 9.25
C GLN A 104 -11.22 12.84 9.77
N ASP A 105 -11.56 13.97 9.15
CA ASP A 105 -12.74 14.78 9.49
C ASP A 105 -13.50 15.22 8.24
N ALA A 106 -14.83 15.20 8.29
CA ALA A 106 -15.68 15.65 7.18
C ALA A 106 -15.61 17.17 6.92
N ARG A 107 -15.05 17.95 7.85
CA ARG A 107 -14.85 19.40 7.74
C ARG A 107 -13.52 19.79 7.07
N TYR A 108 -12.57 18.87 6.93
CA TYR A 108 -11.27 19.12 6.28
C TYR A 108 -11.38 19.07 4.74
N VAL A 109 -12.27 19.90 4.19
CA VAL A 109 -12.46 20.09 2.75
C VAL A 109 -11.64 21.30 2.32
N SER A 110 -10.65 21.09 1.43
CA SER A 110 -9.86 22.20 0.89
C SER A 110 -10.72 23.06 -0.04
N LYS A 111 -10.72 24.38 0.18
CA LYS A 111 -11.46 25.37 -0.61
C LYS A 111 -10.55 26.33 -1.37
N LYS A 112 -9.23 26.12 -1.33
CA LYS A 112 -8.22 26.98 -1.95
C LYS A 112 -6.96 26.16 -2.26
N SER A 113 -6.46 26.27 -3.49
CA SER A 113 -5.16 25.73 -3.88
C SER A 113 -4.00 26.28 -3.04
N GLY A 114 -2.91 25.51 -2.98
CA GLY A 114 -1.63 25.92 -2.42
C GLY A 114 -1.50 25.80 -0.89
N PRO A 115 -0.31 26.04 -0.33
CA PRO A 115 0.04 25.71 1.06
C PRO A 115 -0.88 26.31 2.14
N SER A 116 -1.56 27.42 1.85
CA SER A 116 -2.52 28.06 2.77
C SER A 116 -3.87 27.36 2.90
N GLY A 117 -4.20 26.43 1.99
CA GLY A 117 -5.48 25.70 1.97
C GLY A 117 -5.36 24.20 2.29
N GLY A 118 -4.16 23.76 2.72
CA GLY A 118 -3.85 22.39 3.08
C GLY A 118 -3.81 22.11 4.58
N LEU A 119 -3.24 20.96 4.94
CA LEU A 119 -2.90 20.52 6.29
C LEU A 119 -1.44 20.86 6.58
N GLU A 120 -1.17 21.67 7.60
CA GLU A 120 0.16 21.96 8.13
C GLU A 120 0.34 21.27 9.49
N LEU A 121 1.38 20.44 9.62
CA LEU A 121 1.78 19.80 10.87
C LEU A 121 3.18 20.26 11.27
N ILE A 122 3.41 20.43 12.58
CA ILE A 122 4.76 20.47 13.16
C ILE A 122 4.82 19.34 14.19
N LEU A 123 5.69 18.36 13.92
CA LEU A 123 5.94 17.21 14.76
C LEU A 123 7.29 17.36 15.46
N TYR A 124 7.31 17.02 16.74
CA TYR A 124 8.53 16.72 17.49
C TYR A 124 8.69 15.20 17.47
N LEU A 125 9.89 14.71 17.15
CA LEU A 125 10.07 13.28 16.88
C LEU A 125 10.74 12.50 18.01
N GLU A 126 11.10 13.13 19.13
CA GLU A 126 11.64 12.41 20.31
C GLU A 126 12.83 11.52 19.94
N ILE A 127 13.75 12.06 19.11
CA ILE A 127 14.96 11.36 18.62
C ILE A 127 15.93 11.05 19.78
N ASP A 128 15.74 11.70 20.93
CA ASP A 128 16.33 11.39 22.22
C ASP A 128 15.75 10.14 22.89
N GLU A 129 14.52 9.72 22.55
CA GLU A 129 13.92 8.44 22.94
C GLU A 129 14.08 7.35 21.85
N TYR A 130 14.69 7.66 20.70
CA TYR A 130 14.91 6.68 19.63
C TYR A 130 15.93 5.63 20.09
N LEU A 131 15.49 4.37 20.10
CA LEU A 131 16.38 3.24 20.32
C LEU A 131 17.51 3.28 19.27
N PRO A 132 18.78 3.41 19.71
CA PRO A 132 19.92 3.27 18.83
C PRO A 132 19.90 1.90 18.17
N LEU A 133 20.50 1.78 16.99
CA LEU A 133 20.63 0.53 16.22
C LEU A 133 19.32 -0.02 15.61
N ILE A 134 18.17 0.20 16.24
CA ILE A 134 16.84 -0.26 15.78
C ILE A 134 16.22 0.72 14.78
N THR A 135 16.43 2.03 14.96
CA THR A 135 15.83 3.08 14.13
C THR A 135 16.66 3.34 12.86
N SER A 136 16.03 3.19 11.69
CA SER A 136 16.69 3.21 10.37
C SER A 136 16.89 4.60 9.75
N GLY A 137 16.25 5.63 10.31
CA GLY A 137 16.28 7.04 9.90
C GLY A 137 15.35 7.84 10.81
N LYS A 138 15.48 9.18 10.89
CA LYS A 138 14.91 9.97 12.01
C LYS A 138 13.83 10.96 11.59
N GLY A 139 13.06 10.55 10.58
CA GLY A 139 11.90 11.27 10.04
C GLY A 139 10.56 10.66 10.48
N ALA A 140 9.50 10.97 9.73
CA ALA A 140 8.21 10.28 9.83
C ALA A 140 7.79 9.70 8.48
N HIS A 141 7.17 8.52 8.48
CA HIS A 141 6.51 7.96 7.30
C HIS A 141 5.08 8.49 7.21
N ILE A 142 4.69 8.99 6.03
CA ILE A 142 3.44 9.72 5.84
C ILE A 142 2.67 9.13 4.67
N VAL A 143 1.57 8.45 4.98
CA VAL A 143 0.66 7.85 3.98
C VAL A 143 -0.47 8.82 3.65
N ILE A 144 -0.77 8.98 2.37
CA ILE A 144 -1.92 9.76 1.87
C ILE A 144 -2.80 8.79 1.08
N HIS A 145 -3.87 8.31 1.73
CA HIS A 145 -4.73 7.24 1.24
C HIS A 145 -6.21 7.65 1.20
N ASP A 146 -7.04 6.84 0.52
CA ASP A 146 -8.47 7.09 0.42
C ASP A 146 -9.20 6.92 1.76
N LYS A 147 -10.32 7.65 1.90
CA LYS A 147 -11.14 7.65 3.12
C LYS A 147 -11.60 6.23 3.48
N ASN A 148 -11.42 5.84 4.75
CA ASN A 148 -11.75 4.52 5.28
C ASN A 148 -10.96 3.33 4.67
N THR A 149 -9.85 3.54 3.96
CA THR A 149 -8.90 2.45 3.64
C THR A 149 -7.86 2.29 4.76
N VAL A 150 -7.09 1.20 4.73
CA VAL A 150 -5.99 0.95 5.67
C VAL A 150 -4.69 1.54 5.07
N PRO A 151 -3.97 2.43 5.77
CA PRO A 151 -2.67 2.90 5.34
C PRO A 151 -1.60 1.80 5.50
N LEU A 152 -0.66 1.73 4.55
CA LEU A 152 0.54 0.88 4.61
C LEU A 152 1.80 1.76 4.52
N PRO A 153 2.36 2.23 5.66
CA PRO A 153 3.54 3.10 5.70
C PRO A 153 4.82 2.52 5.07
N GLU A 154 4.84 1.21 4.85
CA GLU A 154 5.91 0.43 4.21
C GLU A 154 5.84 0.51 2.69
N GLU A 155 4.61 0.63 2.14
CA GLU A 155 4.31 0.48 0.71
C GLU A 155 3.90 1.80 0.04
N GLU A 156 3.14 2.64 0.77
CA GLU A 156 2.61 3.93 0.31
C GLU A 156 3.08 5.11 1.19
N GLY A 157 3.95 4.86 2.16
CA GLY A 157 4.52 5.88 3.05
C GLY A 157 5.59 6.72 2.35
N ILE A 158 5.33 8.03 2.24
CA ILE A 158 6.35 9.00 1.88
C ILE A 158 7.24 9.20 3.11
N ALA A 159 8.49 8.75 3.04
CA ALA A 159 9.50 9.05 4.05
C ALA A 159 9.77 10.56 4.06
N VAL A 160 9.50 11.22 5.18
CA VAL A 160 9.78 12.64 5.38
C VAL A 160 10.85 12.77 6.45
N SER A 161 12.11 12.91 6.01
CA SER A 161 13.21 13.27 6.91
C SER A 161 12.98 14.63 7.55
N ALA A 162 13.38 14.75 8.80
CA ALA A 162 13.15 15.88 9.65
C ALA A 162 14.39 16.80 9.70
N GLY A 163 14.33 17.88 10.49
CA GLY A 163 15.27 19.00 10.43
C GLY A 163 15.03 19.96 9.26
N GLN A 164 13.94 19.72 8.51
CA GLN A 164 13.52 20.45 7.31
C GLN A 164 11.99 20.62 7.22
N GLN A 165 11.54 21.47 6.29
CA GLN A 165 10.11 21.62 5.95
C GLN A 165 9.81 20.94 4.61
N THR A 166 8.91 19.97 4.62
CA THR A 166 8.47 19.22 3.44
C THR A 166 7.10 19.68 2.96
N MET A 167 6.98 19.94 1.66
CA MET A 167 5.77 20.43 0.99
C MET A 167 5.26 19.39 -0.01
N ILE A 168 4.07 18.83 0.23
CA ILE A 168 3.48 17.77 -0.60
C ILE A 168 2.29 18.34 -1.39
N GLY A 169 2.51 18.56 -2.69
CA GLY A 169 1.53 19.11 -3.62
C GLY A 169 0.66 18.04 -4.29
N LEU A 170 -0.49 17.72 -3.70
CA LEU A 170 -1.46 16.76 -4.23
C LEU A 170 -2.04 17.19 -5.58
N LYS A 171 -2.39 16.20 -6.41
CA LYS A 171 -3.30 16.31 -7.55
C LYS A 171 -4.20 15.07 -7.51
N GLN A 172 -5.52 15.25 -7.56
CA GLN A 172 -6.46 14.13 -7.52
C GLN A 172 -6.66 13.56 -8.93
N ILE A 173 -6.55 12.24 -9.07
CA ILE A 173 -6.80 11.52 -10.32
C ILE A 173 -7.81 10.41 -10.02
N LYS A 174 -8.93 10.41 -10.74
CA LYS A 174 -10.01 9.43 -10.63
C LYS A 174 -9.98 8.54 -11.87
N ILE A 175 -9.67 7.26 -11.70
CA ILE A 175 -9.57 6.30 -12.80
C ILE A 175 -10.78 5.36 -12.77
N THR A 176 -11.56 5.32 -13.85
CA THR A 176 -12.68 4.37 -14.00
C THR A 176 -12.46 3.51 -15.23
N ARG A 177 -12.30 2.20 -15.01
CA ARG A 177 -12.02 1.20 -16.05
C ARG A 177 -13.27 0.47 -16.52
N LEU A 178 -13.24 -0.03 -17.75
CA LEU A 178 -14.23 -0.96 -18.25
C LEU A 178 -14.00 -2.36 -17.65
N GLY A 179 -15.10 -3.03 -17.32
CA GLY A 179 -15.08 -4.43 -16.89
C GLY A 179 -15.01 -5.41 -18.06
N ASN A 180 -15.07 -6.70 -17.71
CA ASN A 180 -15.41 -7.80 -18.63
C ASN A 180 -16.68 -7.41 -19.44
N PRO A 181 -16.69 -7.44 -20.80
CA PRO A 181 -15.76 -8.15 -21.69
C PRO A 181 -14.53 -7.36 -22.19
N TYR A 182 -14.43 -6.06 -21.94
CA TYR A 182 -13.39 -5.22 -22.56
C TYR A 182 -11.99 -5.43 -21.97
N VAL A 183 -11.91 -5.75 -20.68
CA VAL A 183 -10.66 -6.09 -19.99
C VAL A 183 -10.86 -7.39 -19.21
N ALA A 184 -9.89 -8.31 -19.32
CA ALA A 184 -9.84 -9.54 -18.54
C ALA A 184 -9.39 -9.29 -17.08
N CYS A 185 -10.08 -8.38 -16.38
CA CYS A 185 -10.01 -8.31 -14.93
C CYS A 185 -10.49 -9.64 -14.37
N LYS A 186 -9.64 -10.34 -13.60
CA LYS A 186 -10.11 -11.41 -12.72
C LYS A 186 -11.18 -10.84 -11.81
N ASN A 187 -12.27 -11.58 -11.58
CA ASN A 187 -13.32 -11.15 -10.67
C ASN A 187 -12.71 -10.82 -9.31
N VAL A 188 -12.94 -9.60 -8.81
CA VAL A 188 -12.47 -9.15 -7.49
C VAL A 188 -13.02 -10.09 -6.40
N ASP A 189 -14.20 -10.65 -6.63
CA ASP A 189 -14.82 -11.69 -5.81
C ASP A 189 -13.92 -12.90 -5.58
N ASP A 190 -13.13 -13.36 -6.55
CA ASP A 190 -12.28 -14.55 -6.38
C ASP A 190 -11.02 -14.23 -5.57
N PHE A 191 -10.47 -13.02 -5.72
CA PHE A 191 -9.40 -12.52 -4.86
C PHE A 191 -9.90 -12.33 -3.42
N TYR A 192 -11.10 -11.76 -3.23
CA TYR A 192 -11.74 -11.62 -1.93
C TYR A 192 -12.13 -12.98 -1.32
N ARG A 193 -12.61 -13.94 -2.11
CA ARG A 193 -12.88 -15.32 -1.66
C ARG A 193 -11.63 -15.99 -1.12
N GLN A 194 -10.51 -15.88 -1.84
CA GLN A 194 -9.24 -16.53 -1.54
C GLN A 194 -8.45 -15.86 -0.39
N TYR A 195 -8.40 -14.52 -0.36
CA TYR A 195 -7.51 -13.76 0.53
C TYR A 195 -8.25 -12.89 1.56
N LYS A 196 -9.59 -12.77 1.50
CA LYS A 196 -10.44 -11.95 2.39
C LYS A 196 -10.13 -10.44 2.40
N VAL A 197 -9.41 -9.96 1.39
CA VAL A 197 -9.06 -8.55 1.18
C VAL A 197 -9.47 -8.09 -0.21
N ASN A 198 -9.71 -6.79 -0.37
CA ASN A 198 -10.06 -6.19 -1.67
C ASN A 198 -8.84 -6.14 -2.60
N TYR A 199 -9.06 -6.29 -3.90
CA TYR A 199 -8.00 -6.26 -4.90
C TYR A 199 -7.50 -4.84 -5.17
N THR A 200 -6.18 -4.61 -5.07
CA THR A 200 -5.52 -3.41 -5.58
C THR A 200 -4.36 -3.80 -6.51
N ARG A 201 -3.98 -2.88 -7.42
CA ARG A 201 -2.83 -3.08 -8.31
C ARG A 201 -1.52 -3.23 -7.51
N ASN A 202 -1.33 -2.37 -6.49
CA ASN A 202 -0.14 -2.33 -5.64
C ASN A 202 0.05 -3.67 -4.93
N LEU A 203 -0.97 -4.12 -4.19
CA LEU A 203 -0.99 -5.43 -3.51
C LEU A 203 -0.71 -6.58 -4.49
N CYS A 204 -1.32 -6.58 -5.68
CA CYS A 204 -1.07 -7.62 -6.68
C CYS A 204 0.37 -7.62 -7.21
N GLN A 205 0.98 -6.45 -7.40
CA GLN A 205 2.36 -6.33 -7.86
C GLN A 205 3.36 -6.65 -6.75
N LYS A 206 3.14 -6.17 -5.52
CA LYS A 206 3.96 -6.52 -4.35
C LYS A 206 3.85 -8.02 -4.05
N MET A 207 2.67 -8.62 -4.09
CA MET A 207 2.50 -10.09 -3.97
C MET A 207 3.30 -10.87 -5.03
N CYS A 208 3.33 -10.38 -6.27
CA CYS A 208 4.14 -10.99 -7.34
C CYS A 208 5.65 -10.82 -7.09
N PHE A 209 6.08 -9.64 -6.64
CA PHE A 209 7.46 -9.29 -6.35
C PHE A 209 8.02 -10.08 -5.15
N LEU A 210 7.30 -10.13 -4.03
CA LEU A 210 7.62 -10.93 -2.85
C LEU A 210 7.71 -12.43 -3.17
N LYS A 211 6.78 -12.92 -4.00
CA LYS A 211 6.83 -14.30 -4.50
C LYS A 211 8.06 -14.55 -5.39
N GLN A 212 8.47 -13.61 -6.23
CA GLN A 212 9.68 -13.72 -7.04
C GLN A 212 10.95 -13.74 -6.16
N ILE A 213 11.04 -12.82 -5.20
CA ILE A 213 12.12 -12.74 -4.20
C ILE A 213 12.24 -14.04 -3.41
N TYR A 214 11.13 -14.58 -2.89
CA TYR A 214 11.16 -15.86 -2.19
C TYR A 214 11.55 -17.03 -3.12
N ASN A 215 11.11 -17.01 -4.38
CA ASN A 215 11.44 -18.05 -5.35
C ASN A 215 12.94 -18.09 -5.65
N GLU A 216 13.57 -16.94 -5.88
CA GLU A 216 14.98 -16.84 -6.30
C GLU A 216 15.96 -16.74 -5.12
N CYS A 217 15.69 -15.85 -4.16
CA CYS A 217 16.64 -15.47 -3.11
C CYS A 217 16.41 -16.15 -1.75
N LYS A 218 15.26 -16.82 -1.56
CA LYS A 218 14.83 -17.50 -0.31
C LYS A 218 14.77 -16.61 0.95
N CYS A 219 14.86 -15.29 0.78
CA CYS A 219 14.68 -14.28 1.81
C CYS A 219 13.20 -13.83 1.90
N LEU A 220 12.83 -13.23 3.03
CA LEU A 220 11.54 -12.59 3.26
C LEU A 220 11.75 -11.11 3.57
N ASP A 221 11.04 -10.26 2.82
CA ASP A 221 10.90 -8.84 3.12
C ASP A 221 9.89 -8.72 4.30
N THR A 222 10.41 -8.62 5.53
CA THR A 222 9.63 -8.75 6.78
C THR A 222 8.64 -7.61 7.00
N SER A 223 8.89 -6.43 6.44
CA SER A 223 7.96 -5.29 6.41
C SER A 223 6.62 -5.58 5.72
N TYR A 224 6.47 -6.76 5.11
CA TYR A 224 5.23 -7.16 4.45
C TYR A 224 4.69 -8.48 5.02
N TYR A 225 4.89 -8.70 6.33
CA TYR A 225 4.44 -9.89 7.08
C TYR A 225 3.00 -10.30 6.72
N PHE A 226 2.05 -9.36 6.72
CA PHE A 226 0.66 -9.61 6.34
C PHE A 226 0.51 -10.20 4.93
N ILE A 227 1.29 -9.70 3.96
CA ILE A 227 1.27 -10.17 2.57
C ILE A 227 1.99 -11.53 2.44
N ASN A 228 3.08 -11.75 3.18
CA ASN A 228 3.79 -13.03 3.25
C ASN A 228 2.88 -14.14 3.83
N VAL A 229 2.07 -13.81 4.85
CA VAL A 229 1.04 -14.71 5.41
C VAL A 229 -0.06 -15.02 4.37
N LEU A 230 -0.57 -14.01 3.65
CA LEU A 230 -1.53 -14.24 2.55
C LEU A 230 -0.95 -15.15 1.45
N LEU A 231 0.34 -15.02 1.14
CA LEU A 231 1.05 -15.86 0.17
C LEU A 231 1.41 -17.27 0.69
N LYS A 232 1.28 -17.53 2.00
CA LYS A 232 1.70 -18.77 2.69
C LYS A 232 3.20 -19.08 2.52
N ILE A 233 4.05 -18.07 2.69
CA ILE A 233 5.50 -18.19 2.54
C ILE A 233 6.19 -18.27 3.90
N ASN A 234 7.02 -19.30 4.10
CA ASN A 234 7.87 -19.46 5.28
C ASN A 234 9.35 -19.29 4.90
N GLY A 235 10.06 -18.35 5.53
CA GLY A 235 11.46 -18.01 5.29
C GLY A 235 12.00 -16.99 6.33
N THR A 236 13.31 -16.74 6.38
CA THR A 236 13.96 -16.13 7.57
C THR A 236 15.22 -15.28 7.23
N LYS A 237 15.14 -14.28 6.34
CA LYS A 237 16.31 -13.44 5.94
C LYS A 237 15.92 -12.12 5.27
N THR A 238 16.65 -11.02 5.50
CA THR A 238 16.36 -9.61 5.09
C THR A 238 17.56 -8.92 4.37
N CYS A 239 17.42 -7.65 3.90
CA CYS A 239 18.46 -6.85 3.15
C CYS A 239 18.30 -5.31 3.35
N LEU A 240 19.38 -4.49 3.26
CA LEU A 240 19.44 -3.07 3.75
C LEU A 240 20.39 -2.10 2.98
N THR A 241 20.28 -0.77 3.21
CA THR A 241 21.32 0.30 3.02
C THR A 241 20.91 1.63 3.74
N SER A 242 21.77 2.67 3.84
CA SER A 242 21.75 3.67 4.94
C SER A 242 22.12 5.16 4.59
N ASP A 243 22.19 6.00 5.65
CA ASP A 243 22.80 7.36 5.79
C ASP A 243 21.86 8.57 5.49
N ASP A 244 21.80 9.69 6.25
CA ASP A 244 22.31 10.08 7.59
C ASP A 244 21.43 11.23 8.22
N PHE A 245 21.97 12.27 8.91
CA PHE A 245 21.31 13.01 10.01
C PHE A 245 21.27 14.56 9.89
N ARG A 246 20.15 15.21 10.28
CA ARG A 246 20.09 16.62 10.79
C ARG A 246 18.82 16.99 11.61
N GLU A 247 18.20 16.01 12.28
CA GLU A 247 16.75 15.80 12.12
C GLU A 247 15.75 16.33 13.19
N ASN A 248 16.11 16.87 14.37
CA ASN A 248 15.22 16.94 15.56
C ASN A 248 13.84 17.66 15.52
N PHE A 249 13.36 18.22 14.39
CA PHE A 249 11.98 18.71 14.21
C PHE A 249 11.47 18.51 12.78
N LEU A 250 10.25 18.00 12.61
CA LEU A 250 9.63 17.80 11.29
C LEU A 250 8.53 18.82 11.05
N LYS A 251 8.61 19.58 9.94
CA LYS A 251 7.50 20.42 9.48
C LYS A 251 6.94 19.91 8.15
N LEU A 252 5.63 19.72 8.11
CA LEU A 252 4.90 19.20 6.96
C LEU A 252 3.85 20.21 6.49
N ASN A 253 3.66 20.33 5.17
CA ASN A 253 2.45 20.93 4.60
C ASN A 253 1.96 20.10 3.41
N ILE A 254 0.78 19.49 3.53
CA ILE A 254 0.10 18.73 2.46
C ILE A 254 -1.04 19.59 1.91
N PHE A 255 -1.01 19.91 0.62
CA PHE A 255 -2.00 20.78 -0.01
C PHE A 255 -2.31 20.34 -1.44
N TYR A 256 -3.51 20.68 -1.93
CA TYR A 256 -3.84 20.52 -3.35
C TYR A 256 -3.14 21.59 -4.18
N ARG A 257 -2.43 21.19 -5.24
CA ARG A 257 -1.88 22.13 -6.24
C ARG A 257 -3.01 22.87 -6.96
N ASP A 258 -4.03 22.10 -7.36
CA ASP A 258 -5.21 22.56 -8.06
C ASP A 258 -6.47 21.92 -7.45
N LEU A 259 -7.60 22.61 -7.47
CA LEU A 259 -8.89 22.10 -6.98
C LEU A 259 -9.68 21.32 -8.04
N ASN A 260 -9.07 21.02 -9.19
CA ASN A 260 -9.63 20.10 -10.17
C ASN A 260 -9.17 18.67 -9.88
N TYR A 261 -9.96 17.70 -10.33
CA TYR A 261 -9.56 16.30 -10.41
C TYR A 261 -9.45 15.92 -11.90
N GLU A 262 -8.52 15.03 -12.22
CA GLU A 262 -8.36 14.46 -13.56
C GLU A 262 -9.15 13.16 -13.63
N GLU A 263 -10.17 13.10 -14.49
CA GLU A 263 -11.01 11.90 -14.65
C GLU A 263 -10.58 11.11 -15.89
N LEU A 264 -9.98 9.95 -15.66
CA LEU A 264 -9.53 9.01 -16.69
C LEU A 264 -10.57 7.89 -16.79
N ALA A 265 -11.53 8.07 -17.68
CA ALA A 265 -12.61 7.12 -17.94
C ALA A 265 -12.38 6.35 -19.25
N GLU A 266 -12.34 5.03 -19.15
CA GLU A 266 -12.33 4.14 -20.33
C GLU A 266 -13.75 4.07 -20.93
N GLN A 267 -13.87 4.27 -22.24
CA GLN A 267 -15.12 4.18 -23.01
C GLN A 267 -15.01 3.10 -24.10
N PRO A 268 -16.10 2.39 -24.44
CA PRO A 268 -16.04 1.34 -25.44
C PRO A 268 -15.76 1.94 -26.82
N ASN A 269 -14.75 1.43 -27.52
CA ASN A 269 -14.37 1.90 -28.87
C ASN A 269 -15.43 1.58 -29.95
N TYR A 270 -16.46 0.81 -29.62
CA TYR A 270 -17.54 0.45 -30.53
C TYR A 270 -18.83 0.13 -29.75
N GLU A 271 -19.92 0.81 -30.07
CA GLU A 271 -21.22 0.61 -29.43
C GLU A 271 -22.14 -0.33 -30.23
N ILE A 272 -23.14 -0.90 -29.55
CA ILE A 272 -24.16 -1.76 -30.21
C ILE A 272 -24.94 -1.02 -31.31
N PHE A 273 -25.14 0.30 -31.17
CA PHE A 273 -25.79 1.13 -32.18
C PHE A 273 -24.90 1.36 -33.41
N GLN A 274 -23.58 1.44 -33.23
CA GLN A 274 -22.61 1.49 -34.33
C GLN A 274 -22.54 0.13 -35.04
N LEU A 275 -22.54 -0.99 -34.29
CA LEU A 275 -22.64 -2.33 -34.89
C LEU A 275 -23.89 -2.48 -35.78
N LEU A 276 -25.05 -2.05 -35.30
CA LEU A 276 -26.30 -2.11 -36.07
C LEU A 276 -26.32 -1.14 -37.26
N SER A 277 -25.70 0.04 -37.12
CA SER A 277 -25.51 1.01 -38.20
C SER A 277 -24.66 0.44 -39.33
N ASP A 278 -23.48 -0.09 -39.03
CA ASP A 278 -22.54 -0.58 -40.04
C ASP A 278 -23.00 -1.90 -40.68
N PHE A 279 -23.67 -2.76 -39.91
CA PHE A 279 -24.34 -3.96 -40.43
C PHE A 279 -25.50 -3.59 -41.37
N GLY A 280 -26.37 -2.66 -40.96
CA GLY A 280 -27.48 -2.17 -41.80
C GLY A 280 -26.97 -1.46 -43.06
N GLY A 281 -25.94 -0.62 -42.93
CA GLY A 281 -25.31 0.10 -44.04
C GLY A 281 -24.65 -0.85 -45.05
N THR A 282 -23.94 -1.88 -44.59
CA THR A 282 -23.33 -2.88 -45.49
C THR A 282 -24.37 -3.77 -46.16
N MET A 283 -25.39 -4.28 -45.45
CA MET A 283 -26.48 -5.04 -46.09
C MET A 283 -27.27 -4.20 -47.11
N GLY A 284 -27.55 -2.93 -46.77
CA GLY A 284 -28.21 -1.99 -47.66
C GLY A 284 -27.39 -1.67 -48.90
N LEU A 285 -26.07 -1.51 -48.78
CA LEU A 285 -25.18 -1.21 -49.90
C LEU A 285 -24.97 -2.40 -50.85
N TRP A 286 -24.76 -3.61 -50.31
CA TRP A 286 -24.41 -4.78 -51.12
C TRP A 286 -25.61 -5.55 -51.68
N ILE A 287 -26.76 -5.53 -50.98
CA ILE A 287 -27.93 -6.35 -51.32
C ILE A 287 -29.18 -5.49 -51.57
N GLY A 288 -29.17 -4.20 -51.19
CA GLY A 288 -30.38 -3.36 -51.18
C GLY A 288 -31.37 -3.73 -50.08
N LEU A 289 -30.96 -4.60 -49.14
CA LEU A 289 -31.84 -5.21 -48.15
C LEU A 289 -32.08 -4.25 -46.97
N SER A 290 -33.35 -4.00 -46.69
CA SER A 290 -33.80 -3.16 -45.57
C SER A 290 -34.42 -3.99 -44.44
N VAL A 291 -34.65 -3.36 -43.29
CA VAL A 291 -35.39 -3.98 -42.17
C VAL A 291 -36.81 -4.38 -42.59
N LEU A 292 -37.46 -3.61 -43.48
CA LEU A 292 -38.79 -3.96 -44.02
C LEU A 292 -38.72 -5.23 -44.88
N SER A 293 -37.68 -5.34 -45.71
CA SER A 293 -37.42 -6.51 -46.56
C SER A 293 -37.20 -7.79 -45.74
N LEU A 294 -36.62 -7.68 -44.53
CA LEU A 294 -36.52 -8.82 -43.60
C LEU A 294 -37.90 -9.27 -43.10
N PHE A 295 -38.81 -8.34 -42.76
CA PHE A 295 -40.17 -8.70 -42.35
C PHE A 295 -40.98 -9.34 -43.49
N GLU A 296 -40.81 -8.88 -44.73
CA GLU A 296 -41.43 -9.49 -45.91
C GLU A 296 -40.96 -10.95 -46.10
N ILE A 297 -39.65 -11.19 -46.02
CA ILE A 297 -39.07 -12.56 -46.10
C ILE A 297 -39.60 -13.45 -44.96
N ILE A 298 -39.68 -12.93 -43.73
CA ILE A 298 -40.22 -13.68 -42.58
C ILE A 298 -41.70 -14.04 -42.79
N ASN A 299 -42.52 -13.13 -43.32
CA ASN A 299 -43.92 -13.41 -43.59
C ASN A 299 -44.10 -14.49 -44.68
N VAL A 300 -43.35 -14.39 -45.79
CA VAL A 300 -43.37 -15.40 -46.87
C VAL A 300 -42.94 -16.79 -46.35
N ILE A 301 -41.92 -16.85 -45.48
CA ILE A 301 -41.52 -18.11 -44.84
C ILE A 301 -42.62 -18.65 -43.91
N ALA A 302 -43.29 -17.79 -43.14
CA ALA A 302 -44.39 -18.20 -42.26
C ALA A 302 -45.59 -18.76 -43.05
N GLU A 303 -45.98 -18.11 -44.16
CA GLU A 303 -47.04 -18.59 -45.06
C GLU A 303 -46.67 -19.93 -45.71
N LEU A 304 -45.44 -20.08 -46.21
CA LEU A 304 -44.94 -21.35 -46.75
C LEU A 304 -44.97 -22.48 -45.72
N LEU A 305 -44.53 -22.22 -44.48
CA LEU A 305 -44.57 -23.19 -43.38
C LEU A 305 -46.02 -23.55 -43.01
N TYR A 306 -46.92 -22.56 -42.96
CA TYR A 306 -48.35 -22.79 -42.71
C TYR A 306 -48.98 -23.69 -43.79
N CYS A 307 -48.70 -23.42 -45.07
CA CYS A 307 -49.15 -24.25 -46.19
C CYS A 307 -48.60 -25.69 -46.10
N LEU A 308 -47.31 -25.87 -45.78
CA LEU A 308 -46.69 -27.19 -45.62
C LEU A 308 -47.29 -27.98 -44.44
N ILE A 309 -47.62 -27.32 -43.33
CA ILE A 309 -48.29 -27.92 -42.17
C ILE A 309 -49.74 -28.31 -42.50
N CYS A 310 -50.48 -27.46 -43.22
CA CYS A 310 -51.85 -27.75 -43.64
C CYS A 310 -51.92 -28.91 -44.64
N ASN A 311 -51.02 -28.94 -45.62
CA ASN A 311 -50.94 -30.03 -46.61
C ASN A 311 -50.58 -31.38 -45.94
N ARG A 312 -49.74 -31.36 -44.89
CA ARG A 312 -49.47 -32.54 -44.04
C ARG A 312 -50.67 -32.99 -43.19
N ARG A 313 -51.63 -32.12 -42.85
CA ARG A 313 -52.89 -32.50 -42.20
C ARG A 313 -53.87 -33.15 -43.19
N HIS A 314 -54.03 -32.60 -44.39
CA HIS A 314 -54.94 -33.16 -45.39
C HIS A 314 -54.51 -34.57 -45.87
N LYS A 315 -53.23 -34.92 -45.75
CA LYS A 315 -52.70 -36.25 -46.12
C LYS A 315 -52.79 -37.31 -44.99
N ARG A 316 -53.57 -37.05 -43.93
CA ARG A 316 -53.66 -37.91 -42.73
C ARG A 316 -55.09 -38.17 -42.23
N ASN A 317 -56.09 -37.73 -43.00
CA ASN A 317 -57.49 -38.16 -42.95
C ASN A 317 -57.78 -38.95 -44.23
#